data_AF-A0A225V4Z8-F1
#
_entry.id   AF-A0A225V4Z8-F1
#
_cell.length_a   1.000
_cell.length_b   1.000
_cell.length_c   1.000
_cell.angle_alpha   90.00
_cell.angle_beta   90.00
_cell.angle_gamma   90.00
#
_symmetry.space_group_name_H-M   'P 1'
#
loop_
_entity.id
_entity.type
_entity.pdbx_description
1 polymer ?
#
loop_
_entity_poly.entity_id
_entity_poly.type
_entity_poly.pdbx_seq_one_letter_code
_entity_poly.pdbx_strand_id
1 'polypeptide(L)'
;VYGEDELVPFLSDRRVQLTAAFNYCQITPCLEGSYMVRYLGPTKRDGFIHPWRHVDIPGRRCTCGGWEDFEFPCVHAVSAAIAEGSRIDSLYDKDRLSIRHFTASYTQRFVPLPVDGKIYIDTSLKLPALQIKPQEKGKRGLKPGPKPKHKRRKSKGSKT
;
A
#
# COMPACT_ATOMS: atom_id res chain seq x y z
N VAL A 1 22.11 20.89 5.66
CA VAL A 1 21.91 20.04 6.86
C VAL A 1 20.42 20.10 7.15
N TYR A 2 19.73 18.97 7.13
CA TYR A 2 18.29 18.92 7.41
C TYR A 2 18.04 19.08 8.91
N GLY A 3 16.98 19.76 9.28
CA GLY A 3 16.55 19.85 10.68
C GLY A 3 15.97 18.51 11.14
N GLU A 4 16.25 18.10 12.38
CA GLU A 4 15.77 16.80 12.89
C GLU A 4 14.23 16.70 12.94
N ASP A 5 13.55 17.83 13.16
CA ASP A 5 12.09 17.95 13.18
C ASP A 5 11.46 18.13 11.77
N GLU A 6 12.28 18.10 10.72
CA GLU A 6 11.78 18.15 9.34
C GLU A 6 11.29 16.78 8.88
N LEU A 7 10.35 16.79 7.93
CA LEU A 7 9.97 15.58 7.22
C LEU A 7 11.20 14.92 6.60
N VAL A 8 11.24 13.60 6.60
CA VAL A 8 12.24 12.86 5.82
C VAL A 8 12.27 13.35 4.36
N PRO A 9 13.46 13.51 3.74
CA PRO A 9 13.60 14.23 2.48
C PRO A 9 12.64 13.77 1.38
N PHE A 10 12.44 12.46 1.22
CA PHE A 10 11.53 11.92 0.20
C PHE A 10 10.06 12.30 0.42
N LEU A 11 9.61 12.46 1.67
CA LEU A 11 8.26 12.92 1.99
C LEU A 11 8.14 14.44 1.83
N SER A 12 9.21 15.19 2.11
CA SER A 12 9.26 16.62 1.81
C SER A 12 9.13 16.88 0.30
N ASP A 13 9.90 16.17 -0.52
CA ASP A 13 9.82 16.23 -1.98
C ASP A 13 8.43 15.79 -2.47
N ARG A 14 7.89 14.72 -1.88
CA ARG A 14 6.55 14.25 -2.19
C ARG A 14 5.50 15.30 -1.90
N ARG A 15 5.57 15.99 -0.76
CA ARG A 15 4.66 17.10 -0.40
C ARG A 15 4.70 18.17 -1.48
N VAL A 16 5.89 18.61 -1.90
CA VAL A 16 6.05 19.64 -2.95
C VAL A 16 5.41 19.18 -4.26
N GLN A 17 5.64 17.94 -4.68
CA GLN A 17 5.03 17.38 -5.89
C GLN A 17 3.51 17.34 -5.82
N LEU A 18 2.94 16.92 -4.67
CA LEU A 18 1.49 16.84 -4.48
C LEU A 18 0.86 18.24 -4.46
N THR A 19 1.52 19.23 -3.84
CA THR A 19 1.08 20.62 -3.86
C THR A 19 1.08 21.17 -5.28
N ALA A 20 2.13 20.93 -6.06
CA ALA A 20 2.18 21.36 -7.47
C ALA A 20 1.10 20.67 -8.32
N ALA A 21 0.77 19.42 -7.98
CA ALA A 21 -0.24 18.62 -8.66
C ALA A 21 -1.68 19.13 -8.46
N PHE A 22 -1.92 20.05 -7.52
CA PHE A 22 -3.20 20.72 -7.31
C PHE A 22 -3.78 21.33 -8.59
N ASN A 23 -2.93 21.92 -9.43
CA ASN A 23 -3.34 22.57 -10.68
C ASN A 23 -3.95 21.59 -11.70
N TYR A 24 -3.78 20.29 -11.48
CA TYR A 24 -4.36 19.24 -12.31
C TYR A 24 -5.59 18.60 -11.67
N CYS A 25 -6.13 19.14 -10.59
CA CYS A 25 -7.28 18.56 -9.90
C CYS A 25 -8.57 19.34 -10.19
N GLN A 26 -9.62 18.61 -10.54
CA GLN A 26 -10.99 19.10 -10.43
C GLN A 26 -11.52 18.80 -9.04
N ILE A 27 -12.15 19.79 -8.42
CA ILE A 27 -12.62 19.71 -7.03
C ILE A 27 -14.06 20.18 -6.99
N THR A 28 -14.89 19.44 -6.27
CA THR A 28 -16.26 19.83 -5.94
C THR A 28 -16.46 19.68 -4.44
N PRO A 29 -16.72 20.78 -3.71
CA PRO A 29 -16.99 20.71 -2.28
C PRO A 29 -18.28 19.92 -2.03
N CYS A 30 -18.31 19.17 -0.95
CA CYS A 30 -19.45 18.43 -0.45
C CYS A 30 -19.82 18.93 0.96
N LEU A 31 -20.66 18.18 1.69
CA LEU A 31 -21.05 18.53 3.05
C LEU A 31 -19.93 18.19 4.05
N GLU A 32 -19.91 18.89 5.20
CA GLU A 32 -19.10 18.50 6.38
C GLU A 32 -17.58 18.40 6.17
N GLY A 33 -17.00 19.24 5.29
CA GLY A 33 -15.54 19.22 5.05
C GLY A 33 -15.08 18.04 4.17
N SER A 34 -16.02 17.43 3.45
CA SER A 34 -15.72 16.43 2.42
C SER A 34 -15.66 17.04 1.01
N TYR A 35 -14.92 16.38 0.12
CA TYR A 35 -14.68 16.85 -1.24
C TYR A 35 -14.68 15.68 -2.22
N MET A 36 -15.24 15.90 -3.40
CA MET A 36 -15.00 15.04 -4.56
C MET A 36 -13.86 15.63 -5.36
N VAL A 37 -12.81 14.84 -5.58
CA VAL A 37 -11.60 15.27 -6.30
C VAL A 37 -11.28 14.31 -7.42
N ARG A 38 -10.95 14.85 -8.59
CA ARG A 38 -10.48 14.08 -9.75
C ARG A 38 -9.17 14.64 -10.25
N TYR A 39 -8.15 13.78 -10.30
CA TYR A 39 -6.85 14.12 -10.86
C TYR A 39 -6.88 13.99 -12.39
N LEU A 40 -6.45 15.03 -13.10
CA LEU A 40 -6.38 15.11 -14.56
C LEU A 40 -4.94 15.19 -15.08
N GLY A 41 -3.95 15.06 -14.19
CA GLY A 41 -2.55 15.17 -14.58
C GLY A 41 -2.02 13.89 -15.24
N PRO A 42 -0.72 13.87 -15.58
CA PRO A 42 -0.10 12.74 -16.27
C PRO A 42 -0.30 11.43 -15.52
N THR A 43 -0.71 10.39 -16.24
CA THR A 43 -0.87 9.04 -15.69
C THR A 43 0.08 8.07 -16.39
N LYS A 44 0.50 7.02 -15.69
CA LYS A 44 1.44 6.01 -16.24
C LYS A 44 0.85 5.19 -17.39
N ARG A 45 -0.48 5.19 -17.53
CA ARG A 45 -1.22 4.39 -18.50
C ARG A 45 -1.93 5.34 -19.44
N ASP A 46 -1.55 5.31 -20.70
CA ASP A 46 -2.21 6.14 -21.71
C ASP A 46 -3.71 5.82 -21.77
N GLY A 47 -4.53 6.86 -21.94
CA GLY A 47 -5.99 6.78 -21.88
C GLY A 47 -6.58 6.43 -20.50
N PHE A 48 -5.78 6.28 -19.44
CA PHE A 48 -6.34 6.05 -18.10
C PHE A 48 -6.96 7.31 -17.55
N ILE A 49 -8.28 7.26 -17.40
CA ILE A 49 -9.06 8.30 -16.76
C ILE A 49 -9.03 8.06 -15.25
N HIS A 50 -8.41 8.99 -14.52
CA HIS A 50 -8.48 8.95 -13.07
C HIS A 50 -9.94 9.14 -12.62
N PRO A 51 -10.50 8.22 -11.82
CA PRO A 51 -11.85 8.35 -11.32
C PRO A 51 -11.93 9.46 -10.26
N TRP A 52 -13.13 9.96 -10.05
CA TRP A 52 -13.47 10.79 -8.91
C TRP A 52 -13.24 10.04 -7.60
N ARG A 53 -12.65 10.73 -6.62
CA ARG A 53 -12.38 10.22 -5.29
C ARG A 53 -13.05 11.11 -4.26
N HIS A 54 -13.83 10.50 -3.39
CA HIS A 54 -14.28 11.14 -2.17
C HIS A 54 -13.11 11.25 -1.19
N VAL A 55 -12.94 12.45 -0.65
CA VAL A 55 -11.94 12.84 0.35
C VAL A 55 -12.69 13.37 1.56
N ASP A 56 -12.38 12.82 2.72
CA ASP A 56 -12.86 13.27 4.02
C ASP A 56 -11.65 13.81 4.79
N ILE A 57 -11.56 15.14 4.90
CA ILE A 57 -10.43 15.80 5.55
C ILE A 57 -10.46 15.56 7.07
N PRO A 58 -11.58 15.79 7.79
CA PRO A 58 -11.66 15.48 9.23
C PRO A 58 -11.33 14.02 9.55
N GLY A 59 -11.82 13.08 8.72
CA GLY A 59 -11.54 11.65 8.88
C GLY A 59 -10.13 11.24 8.47
N ARG A 60 -9.37 12.09 7.76
CA ARG A 60 -8.09 11.78 7.09
C ARG A 60 -8.18 10.58 6.16
N ARG A 61 -9.22 10.56 5.33
CA ARG A 61 -9.53 9.42 4.46
C ARG A 61 -9.68 9.81 3.02
N CYS A 62 -9.30 8.90 2.13
CA CYS A 62 -9.55 9.05 0.72
C CYS A 62 -9.94 7.70 0.13
N THR A 63 -10.97 7.68 -0.70
CA THR A 63 -11.39 6.47 -1.43
C THR A 63 -10.34 5.91 -2.40
N CYS A 64 -9.20 6.58 -2.59
CA CYS A 64 -8.06 5.98 -3.28
C CYS A 64 -7.21 5.05 -2.39
N GLY A 65 -7.43 5.01 -1.07
CA GLY A 65 -6.70 4.19 -0.08
C GLY A 65 -5.30 4.71 0.29
N GLY A 66 -4.67 5.46 -0.62
CA GLY A 66 -3.30 5.91 -0.41
C GLY A 66 -3.05 6.84 0.80
N TRP A 67 -4.07 7.49 1.38
CA TRP A 67 -3.82 8.29 2.59
C TRP A 67 -3.67 7.36 3.80
N GLU A 68 -4.57 6.39 3.91
CA GLU A 68 -4.58 5.38 4.96
C GLU A 68 -3.37 4.44 4.87
N ASP A 69 -3.02 3.98 3.66
CA ASP A 69 -1.94 3.01 3.44
C ASP A 69 -0.55 3.56 3.77
N PHE A 70 -0.31 4.84 3.49
CA PHE A 70 0.99 5.48 3.66
C PHE A 70 1.04 6.42 4.88
N GLU A 71 -0.10 6.61 5.56
CA GLU A 71 -0.30 7.63 6.60
C GLU A 71 0.15 9.04 6.18
N PHE A 72 0.16 9.29 4.88
CA PHE A 72 0.60 10.54 4.25
C PHE A 72 -0.40 10.91 3.16
N PRO A 73 -0.78 12.19 3.02
CA PRO A 73 -1.88 12.58 2.14
C PRO A 73 -1.57 12.25 0.68
N CYS A 74 -2.59 11.76 -0.03
CA CYS A 74 -2.55 11.57 -1.47
C CYS A 74 -2.79 12.89 -2.21
N VAL A 75 -2.68 12.89 -3.54
CA VAL A 75 -2.95 14.09 -4.37
C VAL A 75 -4.36 14.65 -4.16
N HIS A 76 -5.34 13.77 -3.98
CA HIS A 76 -6.73 14.16 -3.74
C HIS A 76 -6.87 14.88 -2.38
N ALA A 77 -6.22 14.34 -1.34
CA ALA A 77 -6.21 14.90 0.00
C ALA A 77 -5.57 16.28 0.06
N VAL A 78 -4.36 16.41 -0.51
CA VAL A 78 -3.66 17.70 -0.60
C VAL A 78 -4.50 18.71 -1.36
N SER A 79 -5.13 18.29 -2.46
CA SER A 79 -5.93 19.20 -3.28
C SER A 79 -7.19 19.68 -2.57
N ALA A 80 -7.88 18.78 -1.87
CA ALA A 80 -9.03 19.13 -1.04
C ALA A 80 -8.64 20.10 0.08
N ALA A 81 -7.53 19.85 0.77
CA ALA A 81 -7.04 20.72 1.83
C ALA A 81 -6.65 22.11 1.33
N ILE A 82 -6.01 22.22 0.16
CA ILE A 82 -5.72 23.51 -0.48
C ILE A 82 -7.02 24.26 -0.79
N ALA A 83 -8.05 23.56 -1.31
CA ALA A 83 -9.34 24.16 -1.60
C ALA A 83 -10.10 24.59 -0.33
N GLU A 84 -9.92 23.88 0.78
CA GLU A 84 -10.45 24.25 2.10
C GLU A 84 -9.71 25.45 2.73
N GLY A 85 -8.46 25.69 2.32
CA GLY A 85 -7.56 26.64 2.98
C GLY A 85 -6.84 26.06 4.20
N SER A 86 -6.85 24.73 4.33
CA SER A 86 -6.18 23.99 5.41
C SER A 86 -4.68 23.89 5.18
N ARG A 87 -3.92 23.92 6.28
CA ARG A 87 -2.46 23.72 6.23
C ARG A 87 -2.17 22.26 5.89
N ILE A 88 -1.34 22.00 4.87
CA ILE A 88 -0.97 20.64 4.45
C ILE A 88 -0.32 19.84 5.60
N ASP A 89 0.41 20.53 6.49
CA ASP A 89 1.02 19.91 7.67
C ASP A 89 0.02 19.31 8.66
N SER A 90 -1.27 19.67 8.62
CA SER A 90 -2.31 19.08 9.48
C SER A 90 -2.79 17.70 9.00
N LEU A 91 -2.43 17.32 7.77
CA LEU A 91 -2.92 16.10 7.10
C LEU A 91 -2.16 14.84 7.50
N TYR A 92 -1.03 14.97 8.20
CA TYR A 92 -0.18 13.87 8.64
C TYR A 92 0.44 14.16 10.00
N ASP A 93 0.98 13.12 10.63
CA ASP A 93 1.75 13.27 11.86
C ASP A 93 3.20 13.67 11.50
N LYS A 94 3.53 14.96 11.68
CA LYS A 94 4.86 15.49 11.38
C LYS A 94 5.94 14.88 12.26
N ASP A 95 5.63 14.60 13.52
CA ASP A 95 6.60 14.04 14.46
C ASP A 95 6.95 12.61 14.09
N ARG A 96 5.93 11.79 13.77
CA ARG A 96 6.14 10.41 13.31
C ARG A 96 6.89 10.35 11.97
N LEU A 97 6.68 11.32 11.08
CA LEU A 97 7.32 11.37 9.77
C LEU A 97 8.62 12.20 9.74
N SER A 98 9.11 12.61 10.91
CA SER A 98 10.34 13.39 11.05
C SER A 98 11.61 12.56 10.85
N ILE A 99 12.68 13.23 10.45
CA ILE A 99 14.03 12.63 10.39
C ILE A 99 14.44 12.08 11.75
N ARG A 100 14.11 12.79 12.84
CA ARG A 100 14.35 12.34 14.22
C ARG A 100 13.71 10.99 14.50
N HIS A 101 12.42 10.83 14.20
CA HIS A 101 11.68 9.60 14.46
C HIS A 101 12.21 8.43 13.64
N PHE A 102 12.49 8.67 12.35
CA PHE A 102 13.10 7.66 11.50
C PHE A 102 14.50 7.26 12.01
N THR A 103 15.35 8.23 12.32
CA THR A 103 16.70 7.96 12.85
C THR A 103 16.64 7.17 14.15
N ALA A 104 15.75 7.54 15.08
CA ALA A 104 15.51 6.81 16.31
C ALA A 104 15.00 5.36 16.09
N SER A 105 14.29 5.10 14.99
CA SER A 105 13.85 3.75 14.64
C SER A 105 15.01 2.86 14.16
N TYR A 106 16.05 3.46 13.56
CA TYR A 106 17.26 2.75 13.10
C TYR A 106 18.42 2.77 14.10
N THR A 107 18.35 3.56 15.18
CA THR A 107 19.40 3.56 16.23
C THR A 107 19.38 2.32 17.10
N GLN A 108 18.33 1.49 17.00
CA GLN A 108 18.31 0.18 17.62
C GLN A 108 19.51 -0.61 17.11
N ARG A 109 20.45 -0.93 18.01
CA ARG A 109 21.63 -1.72 17.67
C ARG A 109 21.20 -3.10 17.23
N PHE A 110 21.18 -3.32 15.91
CA PHE A 110 21.24 -4.65 15.37
C PHE A 110 22.64 -5.18 15.70
N VAL A 111 22.71 -6.10 16.65
CA VAL A 111 23.93 -6.87 16.89
C VAL A 111 23.87 -8.03 15.89
N PRO A 112 24.60 -7.97 14.75
CA PRO A 112 24.73 -9.15 13.92
C PRO A 112 25.26 -10.26 14.82
N LEU A 113 24.74 -11.49 14.64
CA LEU A 113 25.22 -12.65 15.40
C LEU A 113 26.75 -12.58 15.46
N PRO A 114 27.36 -12.72 16.66
CA PRO A 114 28.80 -12.60 16.80
C PRO A 114 29.47 -13.51 15.77
N VAL A 115 30.30 -12.92 14.90
CA VAL A 115 31.01 -13.63 13.83
C VAL A 115 31.93 -14.71 14.43
N ASP A 116 32.40 -14.47 15.65
CA ASP A 116 33.23 -15.38 16.44
C ASP A 116 32.43 -16.22 17.46
N GLY A 117 31.10 -16.11 17.45
CA GLY A 117 30.21 -16.86 18.33
C GLY A 117 30.09 -18.32 17.89
N LYS A 118 30.40 -19.26 18.78
CA LYS A 118 30.06 -20.67 18.54
C LYS A 118 28.54 -20.82 18.58
N ILE A 119 27.94 -21.15 17.43
CA ILE A 119 26.52 -21.50 17.34
C ILE A 119 26.36 -22.91 17.91
N TYR A 120 25.62 -23.04 19.00
CA TYR A 120 25.26 -24.34 19.58
C TYR A 120 23.92 -24.77 19.02
N ILE A 121 23.87 -25.99 18.48
CA ILE A 121 22.60 -26.60 18.06
C ILE A 121 21.89 -27.05 19.33
N ASP A 122 20.77 -26.39 19.65
CA ASP A 122 19.90 -26.84 20.71
C ASP A 122 19.15 -28.10 20.26
N THR A 123 19.59 -29.26 20.77
CA THR A 123 18.94 -30.56 20.53
C THR A 123 17.77 -30.82 21.49
N SER A 124 17.58 -29.96 22.50
CA SER A 124 16.46 -30.05 23.44
C SER A 124 15.19 -29.40 22.90
N LEU A 125 15.31 -28.57 21.85
CA LEU A 125 14.20 -27.87 21.23
C LEU A 125 13.29 -28.87 20.49
N LYS A 126 12.20 -29.27 21.15
CA LYS A 126 11.16 -30.11 20.54
C LYS A 126 10.30 -29.23 19.66
N LEU A 127 10.41 -29.39 18.34
CA LEU A 127 9.44 -28.80 17.41
C LEU A 127 8.04 -29.30 17.80
N PRO A 128 7.03 -28.42 17.91
CA PRO A 128 5.67 -28.87 18.12
C PRO A 128 5.31 -29.84 16.99
N ALA A 129 4.73 -30.99 17.37
CA ALA A 129 4.35 -32.01 16.42
C ALA A 129 3.46 -31.38 15.34
N LEU A 130 3.91 -31.46 14.09
CA LEU A 130 3.14 -30.98 12.96
C LEU A 130 1.86 -31.80 12.91
N GLN A 131 0.73 -31.19 13.28
CA GLN A 131 -0.57 -31.85 13.19
C GLN A 131 -1.00 -31.91 11.72
N ILE A 132 -0.46 -32.88 10.99
CA ILE A 132 -0.96 -33.23 9.66
C ILE A 132 -2.33 -33.84 9.87
N LYS A 133 -3.39 -33.09 9.57
CA LYS A 133 -4.74 -33.65 9.54
C LYS A 133 -4.73 -34.82 8.55
N PRO A 134 -5.20 -36.02 8.95
CA PRO A 134 -5.33 -37.14 8.04
C PRO A 134 -6.13 -36.69 6.82
N GLN A 135 -5.58 -36.94 5.62
CA GLN A 135 -6.30 -36.63 4.40
C GLN A 135 -7.61 -37.41 4.40
N GLU A 136 -8.75 -36.70 4.35
CA GLU A 136 -10.07 -37.32 4.35
C GLU A 136 -10.20 -38.25 3.13
N LYS A 137 -10.12 -39.56 3.38
CA LYS A 137 -10.46 -40.58 2.39
C LYS A 137 -11.98 -40.58 2.27
N GLY A 138 -12.51 -39.88 1.28
CA GLY A 138 -13.90 -40.10 0.87
C GLY A 138 -14.14 -41.57 0.49
N LYS A 139 -15.40 -42.02 0.45
CA LYS A 139 -15.82 -43.42 0.15
C LYS A 139 -15.21 -44.05 -1.12
N ARG A 140 -14.54 -43.27 -1.97
CA ARG A 140 -13.91 -43.68 -3.25
C ARG A 140 -12.38 -43.52 -3.27
N GLY A 141 -11.74 -43.47 -2.10
CA GLY A 141 -10.28 -43.35 -1.99
C GLY A 141 -9.74 -41.96 -2.38
N LEU A 142 -8.41 -41.86 -2.44
CA LEU A 142 -7.69 -40.68 -2.92
C LEU A 142 -8.09 -40.40 -4.36
N LYS A 143 -8.71 -39.25 -4.63
CA LYS A 143 -8.92 -38.81 -6.03
C LYS A 143 -7.53 -38.61 -6.66
N PRO A 144 -7.13 -39.41 -7.66
CA PRO A 144 -5.81 -39.28 -8.26
C PRO A 144 -5.81 -38.02 -9.13
N GLY A 145 -5.21 -36.95 -8.62
CA GLY A 145 -4.83 -35.76 -9.37
C GLY A 145 -5.96 -35.00 -10.10
N PRO A 146 -5.58 -33.91 -10.79
CA PRO A 146 -6.50 -33.17 -11.66
C PRO A 146 -6.95 -34.08 -12.82
N LYS A 147 -8.26 -34.13 -13.09
CA LYS A 147 -8.81 -34.90 -14.22
C LYS A 147 -8.14 -34.46 -15.53
N PRO A 148 -7.66 -35.41 -16.38
CA PRO A 148 -7.13 -35.06 -17.68
C PRO A 148 -8.20 -34.34 -18.52
N LYS A 149 -7.86 -33.18 -19.08
CA LYS A 149 -8.72 -32.49 -20.04
C LYS A 149 -8.68 -33.24 -21.36
N HIS A 150 -9.73 -33.99 -21.69
CA HIS A 150 -9.86 -34.59 -23.02
C HIS A 150 -9.92 -33.49 -24.09
N LYS A 151 -8.95 -33.49 -25.00
CA LYS A 151 -8.92 -32.60 -26.17
C LYS A 151 -10.03 -33.05 -27.13
N ARG A 152 -11.10 -32.27 -27.25
CA ARG A 152 -12.21 -32.53 -28.17
C ARG A 152 -11.67 -32.61 -29.61
N ARG A 153 -11.84 -33.75 -30.30
CA ARG A 153 -11.53 -33.87 -31.74
C ARG A 153 -12.40 -32.85 -32.48
N LYS A 154 -11.78 -31.94 -33.24
CA LYS A 154 -12.49 -31.13 -34.24
C LYS A 154 -13.00 -32.08 -35.32
N SER A 155 -14.30 -32.02 -35.61
CA SER A 155 -14.89 -32.67 -36.77
C SER A 155 -14.27 -32.08 -38.04
N LYS A 156 -13.88 -32.93 -38.98
CA LYS A 156 -13.46 -32.50 -40.33
C LYS A 156 -14.69 -31.86 -40.98
N GLY A 157 -14.61 -30.55 -41.24
CA GLY A 157 -15.60 -29.87 -42.07
C GLY A 157 -15.56 -30.44 -43.48
N SER A 158 -16.72 -30.81 -44.01
CA SER A 158 -16.95 -31.11 -45.41
C SER A 158 -16.76 -29.84 -46.23
N LYS A 159 -15.95 -29.92 -47.29
CA LYS A 159 -15.91 -28.90 -48.33
C LYS A 159 -17.15 -29.08 -49.21
N THR A 160 -17.93 -28.01 -49.36
CA THR A 160 -18.75 -27.68 -50.53
C THR A 160 -18.75 -26.17 -50.62
#